data_AF-A0A9P5LEH4-F1
#
_entry.id   AF-A0A9P5LEH4-F1
#
_cell.length_a   1.000
_cell.length_b   1.000
_cell.length_c   1.000
_cell.angle_alpha   90.00
_cell.angle_beta   90.00
_cell.angle_gamma   90.00
#
_symmetry.space_group_name_H-M   'P 1'
#
loop_
_entity.id
_entity.type
_entity.pdbx_description
1 polymer ?
#
loop_
_entity_poly.entity_id
_entity_poly.type
_entity_poly.pdbx_seq_one_letter_code
_entity_poly.pdbx_strand_id
1 'polypeptide(L)'
;MATDIQTHAVDAKPPKLAQDAIDYFFHHLFLSPKLPGEHDNSSERDDHLINFILDSLKLFLVGAHPDHSAAVKAAICMMENMKLARDSHGCLEEHKSLASFHVKAQNAGVIIRRTDESVIFEVFELSPTNASVHSTRGRLIRQFPATAIVVPSHIFEGKDFRSVLSKTMVKMSRQTDQGLGPKSNEANQLHIEEDFIPFHLASIESWVAKNLDGWLVQHIREESTCIKLGNLIQDYHGASRAWYASRPEGASRMHLVLFELWVAADKAAIYIIPMLKKYEPEVPVQVYQDLLLSFRGDMVRLARAENYLRERQEFARARHLPSVFSKTGDWKSFAIQYFSESREQQCLMNEIERQAKADQKAKRSEFRELKMAYDGHMQVYKEKKCEYREWMEDDLQHTWRDLTIYLIDDVLQCDAPLAYQPRNFHPLNMYQGLTQYLRPNERKRIQLVSEDKSQSATHWRTRSISTISESDVCVSNGFRFKHFDDKKQLCISKFHPSLALSKLCTFKLPPRSNALKCFLARNYSCPEGMTPNEIIAGQSPCPDHMSLVEYKAFVSLPYGHRILWMNILRQLAMPDVDFNKGETAILILQLSLQAGPDDAKEICFKN
;
A
#
# COMPACT_ATOMS: atom_id res chain seq x y z
N MET A 1 14.74 -47.00 3.84
CA MET A 1 14.71 -46.82 2.37
C MET A 1 13.56 -45.87 2.07
N ALA A 2 13.88 -44.64 1.65
CA ALA A 2 12.88 -43.73 1.11
C ALA A 2 12.63 -44.12 -0.35
N THR A 3 11.38 -44.20 -0.77
CA THR A 3 11.00 -44.33 -2.17
C THR A 3 10.52 -42.98 -2.67
N ASP A 4 11.18 -42.48 -3.71
CA ASP A 4 10.87 -41.22 -4.37
C ASP A 4 9.41 -41.17 -4.84
N ILE A 5 8.72 -40.08 -4.52
CA ILE A 5 7.55 -39.63 -5.27
C ILE A 5 7.99 -38.37 -6.01
N GLN A 6 8.21 -38.52 -7.32
CA GLN A 6 8.74 -37.47 -8.18
C GLN A 6 7.76 -36.29 -8.28
N THR A 7 8.20 -35.12 -7.84
CA THR A 7 7.51 -33.84 -8.04
C THR A 7 7.69 -33.36 -9.49
N HIS A 8 6.87 -33.87 -10.41
CA HIS A 8 6.82 -33.42 -11.80
C HIS A 8 5.40 -33.10 -12.28
N ALA A 9 4.79 -32.07 -11.68
CA ALA A 9 3.69 -31.27 -12.25
C ALA A 9 3.35 -30.06 -11.34
N VAL A 10 3.19 -28.81 -11.79
CA VAL A 10 3.69 -28.10 -12.98
C VAL A 10 3.92 -26.64 -12.55
N ASP A 11 5.01 -26.02 -13.01
CA ASP A 11 5.27 -24.56 -13.01
C ASP A 11 4.28 -23.80 -13.94
N ALA A 12 2.99 -23.89 -13.64
CA ALA A 12 1.97 -23.14 -14.35
C ALA A 12 1.93 -21.74 -13.77
N LYS A 13 2.48 -20.76 -14.51
CA LYS A 13 2.03 -19.37 -14.33
C LYS A 13 0.49 -19.40 -14.39
N PRO A 14 -0.23 -18.84 -13.41
CA PRO A 14 -1.66 -18.64 -13.59
C PRO A 14 -1.83 -17.84 -14.89
N PRO A 15 -2.80 -18.19 -15.75
CA PRO A 15 -3.04 -17.43 -16.96
C PRO A 15 -3.21 -15.96 -16.56
N LYS A 16 -2.63 -15.03 -17.33
CA LYS A 16 -2.98 -13.61 -17.18
C LYS A 16 -4.45 -13.51 -17.53
N LEU A 17 -5.33 -13.52 -16.52
CA LEU A 17 -6.73 -13.18 -16.76
C LEU A 17 -6.75 -11.77 -17.34
N ALA A 18 -7.38 -11.62 -18.50
CA ALA A 18 -7.68 -10.31 -19.04
C ALA A 18 -8.61 -9.58 -18.06
N GLN A 19 -8.54 -8.24 -18.07
CA GLN A 19 -9.25 -7.40 -17.10
C GLN A 19 -10.75 -7.73 -17.04
N ASP A 20 -11.36 -8.02 -18.20
CA ASP A 20 -12.77 -8.34 -18.34
C ASP A 20 -13.18 -9.70 -17.72
N ALA A 21 -12.26 -10.67 -17.63
CA ALA A 21 -12.49 -11.92 -16.92
C ALA A 21 -12.42 -11.73 -15.38
N ILE A 22 -11.58 -10.80 -14.90
CA ILE A 22 -11.50 -10.44 -13.48
C ILE A 22 -12.79 -9.71 -13.07
N ASP A 23 -13.24 -8.76 -13.88
CA ASP A 23 -14.49 -8.03 -13.65
C ASP A 23 -15.71 -8.98 -13.68
N TYR A 24 -15.72 -9.98 -14.57
CA TYR A 24 -16.76 -11.03 -14.58
C TYR A 24 -16.77 -11.84 -13.28
N PHE A 25 -15.60 -12.32 -12.82
CA PHE A 25 -15.51 -13.09 -11.58
C PHE A 25 -15.98 -12.26 -10.38
N PHE A 26 -15.68 -10.97 -10.37
CA PHE A 26 -16.11 -10.07 -9.31
C PHE A 26 -17.64 -9.97 -9.22
N HIS A 27 -18.33 -9.74 -10.35
CA HIS A 27 -19.79 -9.65 -10.36
C HIS A 27 -20.47 -10.99 -10.02
N HIS A 28 -19.96 -12.12 -10.51
CA HIS A 28 -20.64 -13.43 -10.40
C HIS A 28 -20.27 -14.27 -9.16
N LEU A 29 -19.12 -14.03 -8.50
CA LEU A 29 -18.77 -14.71 -7.24
C LEU A 29 -19.12 -13.89 -6.00
N PHE A 30 -18.95 -12.56 -6.05
CA PHE A 30 -19.09 -11.68 -4.88
C PHE A 30 -20.39 -10.88 -4.87
N LEU A 31 -21.19 -10.95 -5.96
CA LEU A 31 -22.53 -10.37 -6.07
C LEU A 31 -22.57 -8.92 -5.61
N SER A 32 -21.75 -8.09 -6.26
CA SER A 32 -21.53 -6.69 -5.86
C SER A 32 -22.83 -5.86 -5.83
N PRO A 33 -22.95 -4.82 -4.98
CA PRO A 33 -24.14 -3.97 -4.93
C PRO A 33 -24.45 -3.23 -6.25
N LYS A 34 -23.44 -3.07 -7.12
CA LYS A 34 -23.58 -2.44 -8.42
C LYS A 34 -23.92 -3.52 -9.45
N LEU A 35 -25.15 -3.48 -9.94
CA LEU A 35 -25.62 -4.38 -11.00
C LEU A 35 -24.87 -4.07 -12.31
N PRO A 36 -24.50 -5.09 -13.11
CA PRO A 36 -24.03 -4.88 -14.48
C PRO A 36 -25.03 -4.05 -15.28
N GLY A 37 -24.55 -3.01 -15.95
CA GLY A 37 -25.40 -2.13 -16.77
C GLY A 37 -25.97 -2.81 -18.03
N GLU A 38 -25.34 -3.91 -18.45
CA GLU A 38 -25.70 -4.74 -19.61
C GLU A 38 -25.54 -6.23 -19.26
N HIS A 39 -26.04 -7.11 -20.14
CA HIS A 39 -25.79 -8.55 -20.04
C HIS A 39 -24.34 -8.87 -20.39
N ASP A 40 -23.58 -9.36 -19.42
CA ASP A 40 -22.17 -9.77 -19.58
C ASP A 40 -22.00 -11.24 -20.02
N ASN A 41 -23.12 -11.94 -20.28
CA ASN A 41 -23.24 -13.32 -20.75
C ASN A 41 -22.22 -13.69 -21.86
N SER A 42 -21.16 -14.41 -21.49
CA SER A 42 -20.15 -14.92 -22.42
C SER A 42 -19.78 -16.35 -22.08
N SER A 43 -19.86 -17.26 -23.05
CA SER A 43 -19.46 -18.67 -22.85
C SER A 43 -17.98 -18.80 -22.48
N GLU A 44 -17.13 -17.94 -23.02
CA GLU A 44 -15.70 -17.92 -22.70
C GLU A 44 -15.48 -17.50 -21.24
N ARG A 45 -16.22 -16.49 -20.75
CA ARG A 45 -16.11 -16.04 -19.35
C ARG A 45 -16.76 -17.03 -18.37
N ASP A 46 -17.87 -17.67 -18.77
CA ASP A 46 -18.50 -18.79 -18.05
C ASP A 46 -17.49 -19.94 -17.84
N ASP A 47 -16.72 -20.29 -18.88
CA ASP A 47 -15.71 -21.34 -18.81
C ASP A 47 -14.51 -20.96 -17.94
N HIS A 48 -14.04 -19.71 -18.02
CA HIS A 48 -13.02 -19.20 -17.10
C HIS A 48 -13.49 -19.30 -15.64
N LEU A 49 -14.75 -18.93 -15.34
CA LEU A 49 -15.33 -18.98 -14.00
C LEU A 49 -15.46 -20.42 -13.49
N ILE A 50 -15.93 -21.34 -14.33
CA ILE A 50 -16.05 -22.77 -13.98
C ILE A 50 -14.67 -23.40 -13.74
N ASN A 51 -13.65 -23.06 -14.53
CA ASN A 51 -12.27 -23.50 -14.30
C ASN A 51 -11.73 -22.96 -12.96
N PHE A 52 -11.94 -21.67 -12.67
CA PHE A 52 -11.52 -21.06 -11.41
C PHE A 52 -12.15 -21.72 -10.18
N ILE A 53 -13.46 -22.03 -10.23
CA ILE A 53 -14.15 -22.75 -9.16
C ILE A 53 -13.63 -24.19 -9.04
N LEU A 54 -13.38 -24.88 -10.16
CA LEU A 54 -12.81 -26.23 -10.18
C LEU A 54 -11.42 -26.30 -9.52
N ASP A 55 -10.53 -25.39 -9.89
CA ASP A 55 -9.18 -25.32 -9.34
C ASP A 55 -9.21 -24.94 -7.84
N SER A 56 -10.12 -24.03 -7.46
CA SER A 56 -10.35 -23.66 -6.05
C SER A 56 -10.87 -24.84 -5.21
N LEU A 57 -11.82 -25.61 -5.73
CA LEU A 57 -12.34 -26.82 -5.05
C LEU A 57 -11.27 -27.92 -4.94
N LYS A 58 -10.45 -28.11 -5.99
CA LYS A 58 -9.33 -29.06 -5.98
C LYS A 58 -8.26 -28.66 -4.96
N LEU A 59 -7.92 -27.38 -4.86
CA LEU A 59 -7.01 -26.85 -3.85
C LEU A 59 -7.59 -27.01 -2.43
N PHE A 60 -8.88 -26.70 -2.24
CA PHE A 60 -9.57 -26.86 -0.97
C PHE A 60 -9.60 -28.33 -0.50
N LEU A 61 -9.78 -29.29 -1.43
CA LEU A 61 -9.78 -30.72 -1.13
C LEU A 61 -8.46 -31.21 -0.48
N VAL A 62 -7.32 -30.59 -0.83
CA VAL A 62 -5.99 -30.95 -0.26
C VAL A 62 -5.91 -30.59 1.23
N GLY A 63 -6.61 -29.53 1.68
CA GLY A 63 -6.64 -29.09 3.08
C GLY A 63 -7.92 -29.45 3.85
N ALA A 64 -8.89 -30.11 3.21
CA ALA A 64 -10.20 -30.37 3.80
C ALA A 64 -10.17 -31.51 4.84
N HIS A 65 -10.90 -31.34 5.95
CA HIS A 65 -11.13 -32.40 6.93
C HIS A 65 -11.80 -33.62 6.26
N PRO A 66 -11.48 -34.87 6.66
CA PRO A 66 -12.04 -36.08 6.04
C PRO A 66 -13.57 -36.08 5.91
N ASP A 67 -14.29 -35.59 6.93
CA ASP A 67 -15.76 -35.52 6.97
C ASP A 67 -16.37 -34.66 5.85
N HIS A 68 -15.60 -33.72 5.30
CA HIS A 68 -16.04 -32.85 4.19
C HIS A 68 -15.45 -33.28 2.84
N SER A 69 -14.45 -34.17 2.82
CA SER A 69 -13.79 -34.67 1.61
C SER A 69 -14.78 -35.26 0.60
N ALA A 70 -15.80 -35.99 1.07
CA ALA A 70 -16.83 -36.57 0.21
C ALA A 70 -17.69 -35.50 -0.49
N ALA A 71 -18.11 -34.46 0.24
CA ALA A 71 -18.91 -33.36 -0.30
C ALA A 71 -18.10 -32.52 -1.30
N VAL A 72 -16.83 -32.23 -1.01
CA VAL A 72 -15.94 -31.50 -1.93
C VAL A 72 -15.67 -32.30 -3.20
N LYS A 73 -15.44 -33.62 -3.10
CA LYS A 73 -15.31 -34.52 -4.28
C LYS A 73 -16.59 -34.53 -5.13
N ALA A 74 -17.76 -34.55 -4.50
CA ALA A 74 -19.03 -34.45 -5.21
C ALA A 74 -19.16 -33.11 -5.94
N ALA A 75 -18.83 -31.98 -5.30
CA ALA A 75 -18.85 -30.66 -5.91
C ALA A 75 -17.88 -30.55 -7.11
N ILE A 76 -16.66 -31.09 -7.01
CA ILE A 76 -15.71 -31.16 -8.14
C ILE A 76 -16.34 -31.93 -9.30
N CYS A 77 -16.87 -33.13 -9.04
CA CYS A 77 -17.52 -33.96 -10.05
C CYS A 77 -18.72 -33.26 -10.72
N MET A 78 -19.53 -32.51 -9.95
CA MET A 78 -20.64 -31.71 -10.48
C MET A 78 -20.14 -30.62 -11.44
N MET A 79 -19.11 -29.86 -11.05
CA MET A 79 -18.54 -28.80 -11.87
C MET A 79 -17.83 -29.34 -13.13
N GLU A 80 -17.17 -30.51 -13.05
CA GLU A 80 -16.57 -31.17 -14.22
C GLU A 80 -17.64 -31.66 -15.21
N ASN A 81 -18.74 -32.22 -14.73
CA ASN A 81 -19.87 -32.61 -15.58
C ASN A 81 -20.59 -31.40 -16.20
N MET A 82 -20.80 -30.31 -15.44
CA MET A 82 -21.35 -29.06 -15.97
C MET A 82 -20.45 -28.47 -17.06
N LYS A 83 -19.13 -28.63 -16.95
CA LYS A 83 -18.19 -28.25 -18.01
C LYS A 83 -18.33 -29.13 -19.26
N LEU A 84 -18.36 -30.45 -19.08
CA LEU A 84 -18.42 -31.43 -20.17
C LEU A 84 -19.76 -31.44 -20.92
N ALA A 85 -20.85 -30.98 -20.32
CA ALA A 85 -22.19 -31.02 -20.91
C ALA A 85 -22.54 -29.84 -21.84
N ARG A 86 -21.59 -28.93 -22.14
CA ARG A 86 -21.83 -27.69 -22.89
C ARG A 86 -21.04 -27.61 -24.19
N ASP A 87 -21.66 -27.05 -25.23
CA ASP A 87 -21.02 -26.64 -26.48
C ASP A 87 -20.19 -25.35 -26.32
N SER A 88 -19.49 -24.94 -27.38
CA SER A 88 -18.70 -23.71 -27.47
C SER A 88 -19.52 -22.41 -27.30
N HIS A 89 -20.85 -22.49 -27.22
CA HIS A 89 -21.75 -21.38 -26.96
C HIS A 89 -22.39 -21.47 -25.56
N GLY A 90 -21.98 -22.44 -24.74
CA GLY A 90 -22.45 -22.65 -23.37
C GLY A 90 -23.83 -23.30 -23.30
N CYS A 91 -24.36 -23.79 -24.41
CA CYS A 91 -25.64 -24.52 -24.48
C CYS A 91 -25.42 -26.02 -24.30
N LEU A 92 -26.46 -26.74 -23.84
CA LEU A 92 -26.33 -28.17 -23.57
C LEU A 92 -26.12 -29.01 -24.86
N GLU A 93 -25.25 -30.01 -24.79
CA GLU A 93 -25.09 -31.09 -25.79
C GLU A 93 -25.53 -32.46 -25.24
N GLU A 94 -25.73 -33.45 -26.13
CA GLU A 94 -26.19 -34.80 -25.75
C GLU A 94 -25.10 -35.63 -25.04
N HIS A 95 -24.90 -35.39 -23.75
CA HIS A 95 -23.95 -36.14 -22.90
C HIS A 95 -24.61 -37.22 -22.01
N LYS A 96 -23.81 -38.21 -21.61
CA LYS A 96 -24.27 -39.43 -20.92
C LYS A 96 -24.18 -39.41 -19.38
N SER A 97 -23.62 -38.36 -18.77
CA SER A 97 -23.35 -38.31 -17.33
C SER A 97 -24.34 -37.45 -16.55
N LEU A 98 -24.75 -37.92 -15.36
CA LEU A 98 -25.55 -37.14 -14.42
C LEU A 98 -24.63 -36.20 -13.61
N ALA A 99 -24.82 -34.89 -13.74
CA ALA A 99 -24.78 -33.91 -12.64
C ALA A 99 -24.99 -32.48 -13.17
N SER A 100 -25.87 -31.72 -12.52
CA SER A 100 -26.07 -30.26 -12.62
C SER A 100 -25.96 -29.60 -14.02
N PHE A 101 -27.11 -29.22 -14.59
CA PHE A 101 -27.21 -28.52 -15.87
C PHE A 101 -27.68 -27.06 -15.71
N HIS A 102 -27.13 -26.17 -16.53
CA HIS A 102 -27.63 -24.80 -16.72
C HIS A 102 -28.41 -24.72 -18.04
N VAL A 103 -29.72 -24.50 -17.96
CA VAL A 103 -30.61 -24.31 -19.12
C VAL A 103 -30.69 -22.81 -19.43
N LYS A 104 -29.66 -22.30 -20.13
CA LYS A 104 -29.36 -20.86 -20.24
C LYS A 104 -30.54 -20.00 -20.72
N ALA A 105 -31.20 -20.38 -21.82
CA ALA A 105 -32.34 -19.63 -22.37
C ALA A 105 -33.63 -19.67 -21.50
N GLN A 106 -33.64 -20.45 -20.41
CA GLN A 106 -34.76 -20.57 -19.47
C GLN A 106 -34.40 -20.08 -18.06
N ASN A 107 -33.18 -19.56 -17.85
CA ASN A 107 -32.70 -19.10 -16.54
C ASN A 107 -32.84 -20.18 -15.43
N ALA A 108 -32.69 -21.47 -15.79
CA ALA A 108 -32.97 -22.58 -14.89
C ALA A 108 -31.73 -23.44 -14.62
N GLY A 109 -31.50 -23.75 -13.35
CA GLY A 109 -30.59 -24.80 -12.88
C GLY A 109 -31.35 -26.10 -12.67
N VAL A 110 -30.77 -27.22 -13.11
CA VAL A 110 -31.35 -28.57 -12.96
C VAL A 110 -30.31 -29.49 -12.34
N ILE A 111 -30.48 -29.84 -11.07
CA ILE A 111 -29.67 -30.88 -10.41
C ILE A 111 -30.39 -32.23 -10.62
N ILE A 112 -29.65 -33.25 -11.05
CA ILE A 112 -30.17 -34.62 -11.15
C ILE A 112 -29.44 -35.48 -10.11
N ARG A 113 -30.19 -36.05 -9.16
CA ARG A 113 -29.70 -36.97 -8.13
C ARG A 113 -30.28 -38.36 -8.34
N ARG A 114 -29.43 -39.38 -8.40
CA ARG A 114 -29.85 -40.79 -8.47
C ARG A 114 -29.96 -41.40 -7.07
N THR A 115 -30.97 -42.23 -6.87
CA THR A 115 -31.09 -43.23 -5.80
C THR A 115 -31.20 -44.62 -6.45
N ASP A 116 -31.23 -45.67 -5.64
CA ASP A 116 -31.33 -47.04 -6.15
C ASP A 116 -32.64 -47.24 -6.96
N GLU A 117 -33.75 -46.74 -6.44
CA GLU A 117 -35.09 -46.93 -7.01
C GLU A 117 -35.58 -45.79 -7.91
N SER A 118 -34.97 -44.60 -7.86
CA SER A 118 -35.46 -43.41 -8.57
C SER A 118 -34.37 -42.41 -8.97
N VAL A 119 -34.72 -41.50 -9.88
CA VAL A 119 -33.93 -40.34 -10.27
C VAL A 119 -34.74 -39.08 -9.99
N ILE A 120 -34.14 -38.15 -9.26
CA ILE A 120 -34.76 -36.94 -8.74
C ILE A 120 -34.19 -35.74 -9.49
N PHE A 121 -35.08 -34.92 -10.03
CA PHE A 121 -34.77 -33.70 -10.78
C PHE A 121 -35.16 -32.49 -9.93
N GLU A 122 -34.17 -31.74 -9.48
CA GLU A 122 -34.32 -30.56 -8.64
C GLU A 122 -34.09 -29.31 -9.50
N VAL A 123 -35.17 -28.59 -9.81
CA VAL A 123 -35.19 -27.45 -10.72
C VAL A 123 -35.38 -26.16 -9.93
N PHE A 124 -34.63 -25.11 -10.30
CA PHE A 124 -34.73 -23.79 -9.68
C PHE A 124 -34.30 -22.69 -10.66
N GLU A 125 -34.87 -21.50 -10.51
CA GLU A 125 -34.41 -20.30 -11.22
C GLU A 125 -33.01 -19.91 -10.75
N LEU A 126 -32.12 -19.48 -11.64
CA LEU A 126 -30.77 -19.03 -11.30
C LEU A 126 -30.76 -17.56 -10.88
N SER A 127 -31.35 -16.68 -11.69
CA SER A 127 -31.62 -15.27 -11.35
C SER A 127 -33.12 -15.05 -11.03
N PRO A 128 -33.48 -14.12 -10.13
CA PRO A 128 -34.88 -13.76 -9.90
C PRO A 128 -35.42 -12.86 -11.03
N THR A 129 -36.72 -12.92 -11.31
CA THR A 129 -37.34 -12.03 -12.31
C THR A 129 -37.22 -10.55 -11.90
N ASN A 130 -37.10 -9.64 -12.89
CA ASN A 130 -37.09 -8.20 -12.66
C ASN A 130 -38.32 -7.73 -11.86
N ALA A 131 -39.49 -8.34 -12.09
CA ALA A 131 -40.71 -8.03 -11.34
C ALA A 131 -40.56 -8.36 -9.86
N SER A 132 -40.00 -9.53 -9.52
CA SER A 132 -39.71 -9.92 -8.12
C SER A 132 -38.67 -9.01 -7.47
N VAL A 133 -37.66 -8.57 -8.21
CA VAL A 133 -36.62 -7.63 -7.71
C VAL A 133 -37.22 -6.25 -7.42
N HIS A 134 -37.96 -5.66 -8.37
CA HIS A 134 -38.50 -4.30 -8.22
C HIS A 134 -39.70 -4.20 -7.27
N SER A 135 -40.50 -5.26 -7.11
CA SER A 135 -41.66 -5.25 -6.20
C SER A 135 -41.32 -5.56 -4.74
N THR A 136 -40.18 -6.20 -4.46
CA THR A 136 -39.79 -6.58 -3.10
C THR A 136 -39.30 -5.37 -2.30
N ARG A 137 -40.05 -4.99 -1.26
CA ARG A 137 -39.56 -4.06 -0.23
C ARG A 137 -38.82 -4.84 0.86
N GLY A 138 -37.49 -4.75 0.86
CA GLY A 138 -36.62 -5.41 1.85
C GLY A 138 -35.80 -6.55 1.24
N ARG A 139 -35.74 -7.71 1.92
CA ARG A 139 -34.95 -8.87 1.47
C ARG A 139 -35.78 -9.78 0.57
N LEU A 140 -35.30 -10.03 -0.65
CA LEU A 140 -35.86 -11.07 -1.52
C LEU A 140 -35.57 -12.45 -0.92
N ILE A 141 -36.62 -13.22 -0.65
CA ILE A 141 -36.52 -14.61 -0.19
C ILE A 141 -36.67 -15.53 -1.41
N ARG A 142 -35.73 -16.45 -1.59
CA ARG A 142 -35.75 -17.48 -2.64
C ARG A 142 -35.68 -18.86 -1.96
N GLN A 143 -36.44 -19.81 -2.48
CA GLN A 143 -36.45 -21.20 -2.02
C GLN A 143 -35.80 -22.09 -3.08
N PHE A 144 -34.97 -23.03 -2.63
CA PHE A 144 -34.22 -23.94 -3.49
C PHE A 144 -34.34 -25.38 -2.96
N PRO A 145 -34.61 -26.38 -3.82
CA PRO A 145 -35.07 -26.23 -5.21
C PRO A 145 -36.48 -25.63 -5.26
N ALA A 146 -36.86 -25.03 -6.40
CA ALA A 146 -38.21 -24.49 -6.60
C ALA A 146 -39.23 -25.60 -6.90
N THR A 147 -38.78 -26.65 -7.59
CA THR A 147 -39.57 -27.86 -7.90
C THR A 147 -38.67 -29.08 -7.85
N ALA A 148 -39.14 -30.17 -7.25
CA ALA A 148 -38.46 -31.47 -7.28
C ALA A 148 -39.39 -32.54 -7.91
N ILE A 149 -38.89 -33.27 -8.91
CA ILE A 149 -39.65 -34.31 -9.63
C ILE A 149 -38.93 -35.65 -9.47
N VAL A 150 -39.66 -36.69 -9.03
CA VAL A 150 -39.12 -38.05 -8.86
C VAL A 150 -39.56 -38.93 -10.02
N VAL A 151 -38.61 -39.55 -10.71
CA VAL A 151 -38.84 -40.47 -11.83
C VAL A 151 -38.31 -41.86 -11.44
N PRO A 152 -39.14 -42.93 -11.42
CA PRO A 152 -38.67 -44.28 -11.12
C PRO A 152 -37.53 -44.75 -12.04
N SER A 153 -36.55 -45.47 -11.48
CA SER A 153 -35.35 -45.93 -12.21
C SER A 153 -35.69 -46.67 -13.51
N HIS A 154 -36.72 -47.52 -13.51
CA HIS A 154 -37.12 -48.28 -14.70
C HIS A 154 -37.66 -47.40 -15.85
N ILE A 155 -38.25 -46.24 -15.54
CA ILE A 155 -38.68 -45.26 -16.55
C ILE A 155 -37.46 -44.47 -17.04
N PHE A 156 -36.60 -44.02 -16.12
CA PHE A 156 -35.40 -43.26 -16.46
C PHE A 156 -34.37 -44.08 -17.25
N GLU A 157 -34.28 -45.40 -17.06
CA GLU A 157 -33.42 -46.28 -17.88
C GLU A 157 -33.95 -46.49 -19.32
N GLY A 158 -35.22 -46.13 -19.59
CA GLY A 158 -35.82 -46.23 -20.92
C GLY A 158 -35.09 -45.36 -21.96
N LYS A 159 -34.61 -45.98 -23.04
CA LYS A 159 -33.85 -45.30 -24.12
C LYS A 159 -34.65 -44.14 -24.75
N ASP A 160 -35.92 -44.37 -25.01
CA ASP A 160 -36.80 -43.37 -25.63
C ASP A 160 -37.04 -42.18 -24.68
N PHE A 161 -37.28 -42.46 -23.41
CA PHE A 161 -37.42 -41.43 -22.37
C PHE A 161 -36.15 -40.57 -22.27
N ARG A 162 -34.97 -41.19 -22.20
CA ARG A 162 -33.68 -40.47 -22.19
C ARG A 162 -33.46 -39.64 -23.44
N SER A 163 -33.80 -40.16 -24.63
CA SER A 163 -33.64 -39.41 -25.88
C SER A 163 -34.58 -38.21 -25.94
N VAL A 164 -35.84 -38.36 -25.55
CA VAL A 164 -36.81 -37.26 -25.50
C VAL A 164 -36.39 -36.22 -24.46
N LEU A 165 -35.99 -36.65 -23.26
CA LEU A 165 -35.51 -35.77 -22.19
C LEU A 165 -34.28 -34.96 -22.62
N SER A 166 -33.24 -35.63 -23.17
CA SER A 166 -32.04 -35.01 -23.71
C SER A 166 -32.37 -33.94 -24.76
N LYS A 167 -33.12 -34.32 -25.80
CA LYS A 167 -33.55 -33.41 -26.88
C LYS A 167 -34.37 -32.23 -26.37
N THR A 168 -35.20 -32.46 -25.35
CA THR A 168 -36.01 -31.40 -24.71
C THR A 168 -35.13 -30.43 -23.94
N MET A 169 -34.19 -30.90 -23.12
CA MET A 169 -33.26 -30.05 -22.38
C MET A 169 -32.34 -29.25 -23.32
N VAL A 170 -31.82 -29.87 -24.38
CA VAL A 170 -31.02 -29.19 -25.43
C VAL A 170 -31.84 -28.13 -26.16
N LYS A 171 -33.10 -28.43 -26.52
CA LYS A 171 -34.01 -27.47 -27.17
C LYS A 171 -34.33 -26.29 -26.24
N MET A 172 -34.67 -26.56 -24.98
CA MET A 172 -34.93 -25.54 -23.96
C MET A 172 -33.70 -24.68 -23.66
N SER A 173 -32.48 -25.24 -23.73
CA SER A 173 -31.23 -24.48 -23.55
C SER A 173 -31.02 -23.42 -24.63
N ARG A 174 -31.64 -23.56 -25.81
CA ARG A 174 -31.42 -22.72 -27.00
C ARG A 174 -32.62 -21.82 -27.37
N GLN A 175 -33.83 -22.15 -26.93
CA GLN A 175 -35.04 -21.39 -27.26
C GLN A 175 -35.48 -20.51 -26.08
N THR A 176 -35.64 -19.21 -26.33
CA THR A 176 -36.04 -18.20 -25.32
C THR A 176 -37.53 -17.87 -25.48
N ASP A 177 -38.29 -17.90 -24.38
CA ASP A 177 -39.64 -17.33 -24.35
C ASP A 177 -39.59 -15.82 -24.05
N GLN A 178 -40.47 -15.04 -24.68
CA GLN A 178 -40.34 -13.57 -24.84
C GLN A 178 -40.44 -12.71 -23.56
N GLY A 179 -40.44 -13.30 -22.35
CA GLY A 179 -40.63 -12.60 -21.08
C GLY A 179 -39.62 -12.88 -19.96
N LEU A 180 -38.64 -13.76 -20.15
CA LEU A 180 -37.82 -14.32 -19.05
C LEU A 180 -36.42 -13.70 -18.86
N GLY A 181 -36.01 -12.75 -19.71
CA GLY A 181 -34.69 -12.10 -19.63
C GLY A 181 -34.75 -10.67 -19.07
N PRO A 182 -33.78 -10.24 -18.22
CA PRO A 182 -33.62 -8.84 -17.82
C PRO A 182 -33.42 -7.89 -19.02
N LYS A 183 -33.71 -6.59 -18.83
CA LYS A 183 -33.42 -5.51 -19.80
C LYS A 183 -33.02 -4.22 -19.05
N SER A 184 -32.12 -3.45 -19.64
CA SER A 184 -31.62 -2.15 -19.15
C SER A 184 -31.50 -1.15 -20.31
N ASN A 185 -31.58 0.15 -20.00
CA ASN A 185 -31.37 1.26 -20.93
C ASN A 185 -30.37 2.26 -20.29
N GLU A 186 -29.59 2.92 -21.15
CA GLU A 186 -28.44 3.78 -20.79
C GLU A 186 -28.81 5.15 -20.18
N ALA A 187 -27.85 5.73 -19.45
CA ALA A 187 -27.47 7.14 -19.59
C ALA A 187 -26.02 7.37 -19.12
N ASN A 188 -25.16 7.90 -19.99
CA ASN A 188 -23.75 8.17 -19.71
C ASN A 188 -23.54 9.49 -18.94
N GLN A 189 -22.77 9.45 -17.85
CA GLN A 189 -21.97 10.59 -17.41
C GLN A 189 -20.71 10.11 -16.69
N LEU A 190 -19.52 10.48 -17.18
CA LEU A 190 -18.23 10.10 -16.59
C LEU A 190 -17.99 10.83 -15.26
N HIS A 191 -18.59 10.31 -14.20
CA HIS A 191 -17.97 10.36 -12.88
C HIS A 191 -16.99 9.18 -12.78
N ILE A 192 -15.75 9.44 -12.39
CA ILE A 192 -14.95 8.42 -11.73
C ILE A 192 -15.56 8.28 -10.32
N GLU A 193 -16.55 7.38 -10.22
CA GLU A 193 -17.28 7.16 -8.98
C GLU A 193 -16.35 6.64 -7.88
N GLU A 194 -16.48 7.22 -6.69
CA GLU A 194 -15.65 6.89 -5.52
C GLU A 194 -15.72 5.41 -5.13
N ASP A 195 -16.76 4.71 -5.60
CA ASP A 195 -17.03 3.28 -5.41
C ASP A 195 -15.94 2.35 -5.97
N PHE A 196 -15.15 2.78 -6.96
CA PHE A 196 -14.11 1.94 -7.57
C PHE A 196 -12.72 2.03 -6.93
N ILE A 197 -12.49 3.08 -6.12
CA ILE A 197 -11.24 3.29 -5.36
C ILE A 197 -10.75 2.01 -4.64
N PRO A 198 -11.57 1.27 -3.85
CA PRO A 198 -11.11 0.06 -3.16
C PRO A 198 -10.49 -1.00 -4.08
N PHE A 199 -11.00 -1.19 -5.31
CA PHE A 199 -10.51 -2.23 -6.21
C PHE A 199 -9.15 -1.86 -6.83
N HIS A 200 -8.94 -0.58 -7.14
CA HIS A 200 -7.64 -0.10 -7.61
C HIS A 200 -6.57 -0.19 -6.52
N LEU A 201 -6.91 0.16 -5.27
CA LEU A 201 -6.02 0.01 -4.12
C LEU A 201 -5.67 -1.46 -3.88
N ALA A 202 -6.67 -2.34 -3.79
CA ALA A 202 -6.47 -3.79 -3.64
C ALA A 202 -5.62 -4.40 -4.77
N SER A 203 -5.73 -3.89 -6.00
CA SER A 203 -4.92 -4.32 -7.14
C SER A 203 -3.44 -3.94 -6.97
N ILE A 204 -3.14 -2.72 -6.54
CA ILE A 204 -1.76 -2.27 -6.25
C ILE A 204 -1.19 -3.05 -5.05
N GLU A 205 -1.97 -3.21 -3.98
CA GLU A 205 -1.59 -3.97 -2.78
C GLU A 205 -1.26 -5.43 -3.12
N SER A 206 -2.10 -6.09 -3.93
CA SER A 206 -1.86 -7.46 -4.37
C SER A 206 -0.71 -7.55 -5.37
N TRP A 207 -0.47 -6.52 -6.20
CA TRP A 207 0.68 -6.51 -7.10
C TRP A 207 1.98 -6.43 -6.31
N VAL A 208 2.07 -5.53 -5.32
CA VAL A 208 3.22 -5.38 -4.43
C VAL A 208 3.51 -6.69 -3.69
N ALA A 209 2.49 -7.29 -3.08
CA ALA A 209 2.60 -8.54 -2.33
C ALA A 209 3.20 -9.71 -3.13
N LYS A 210 2.90 -9.78 -4.45
CA LYS A 210 3.21 -10.92 -5.32
C LYS A 210 4.42 -10.69 -6.23
N ASN A 211 4.67 -9.44 -6.64
CA ASN A 211 5.57 -9.13 -7.75
C ASN A 211 6.73 -8.19 -7.38
N LEU A 212 6.66 -7.43 -6.28
CA LEU A 212 7.64 -6.36 -6.03
C LEU A 212 9.08 -6.87 -5.93
N ASP A 213 9.36 -7.93 -5.17
CA ASP A 213 10.71 -8.50 -5.05
C ASP A 213 11.22 -9.01 -6.42
N GLY A 214 10.37 -9.66 -7.23
CA GLY A 214 10.74 -10.17 -8.56
C GLY A 214 10.95 -9.07 -9.61
N TRP A 215 10.11 -8.04 -9.59
CA TRP A 215 10.26 -6.84 -10.40
C TRP A 215 11.53 -6.09 -10.02
N LEU A 216 11.79 -5.92 -8.71
CA LEU A 216 12.98 -5.25 -8.22
C LEU A 216 14.26 -5.94 -8.70
N VAL A 217 14.36 -7.27 -8.63
CA VAL A 217 15.54 -8.02 -9.11
C VAL A 217 15.88 -7.70 -10.57
N GLN A 218 14.87 -7.46 -11.42
CA GLN A 218 15.07 -7.10 -12.83
C GLN A 218 15.51 -5.65 -13.01
N HIS A 219 15.01 -4.72 -12.19
CA HIS A 219 15.18 -3.27 -12.37
C HIS A 219 16.16 -2.63 -11.37
N ILE A 220 16.75 -3.38 -10.44
CA ILE A 220 17.64 -2.86 -9.36
C ILE A 220 18.88 -2.12 -9.87
N ARG A 221 19.26 -2.38 -11.14
CA ARG A 221 20.40 -1.74 -11.82
C ARG A 221 20.04 -0.43 -12.52
N GLU A 222 18.76 -0.11 -12.66
CA GLU A 222 18.32 1.13 -13.30
C GLU A 222 18.31 2.28 -12.29
N GLU A 223 19.00 3.37 -12.58
CA GLU A 223 19.00 4.58 -11.76
C GLU A 223 17.58 5.16 -11.57
N SER A 224 16.73 5.01 -12.59
CA SER A 224 15.33 5.44 -12.56
C SER A 224 14.42 4.66 -11.59
N THR A 225 14.84 3.48 -11.10
CA THR A 225 14.00 2.61 -10.25
C THR A 225 13.58 3.28 -8.94
N CYS A 226 14.46 4.05 -8.32
CA CYS A 226 14.11 4.80 -7.10
C CYS A 226 13.04 5.88 -7.38
N ILE A 227 13.07 6.52 -8.56
CA ILE A 227 12.07 7.52 -8.97
C ILE A 227 10.73 6.83 -9.24
N LYS A 228 10.74 5.73 -10.02
CA LYS A 228 9.53 4.94 -10.34
C LYS A 228 8.82 4.48 -9.07
N LEU A 229 9.56 3.95 -8.09
CA LEU A 229 9.03 3.54 -6.79
C LEU A 229 8.56 4.74 -5.95
N GLY A 230 9.29 5.85 -5.96
CA GLY A 230 8.92 7.09 -5.26
C GLY A 230 7.60 7.68 -5.76
N ASN A 231 7.39 7.73 -7.08
CA ASN A 231 6.14 8.19 -7.68
C ASN A 231 4.98 7.26 -7.27
N LEU A 232 5.17 5.94 -7.40
CA LEU A 232 4.16 4.96 -6.98
C LEU A 232 3.78 5.09 -5.50
N ILE A 233 4.74 5.37 -4.61
CA ILE A 233 4.50 5.65 -3.18
C ILE A 233 3.61 6.90 -3.00
N GLN A 234 3.89 7.99 -3.73
CA GLN A 234 3.12 9.23 -3.64
C GLN A 234 1.71 9.07 -4.20
N ASP A 235 1.56 8.50 -5.39
CA ASP A 235 0.28 8.27 -6.06
C ASP A 235 -0.61 7.33 -5.24
N TYR A 236 -0.04 6.21 -4.78
CA TYR A 236 -0.75 5.23 -3.97
C TYR A 236 -1.18 5.84 -2.63
N HIS A 237 -0.31 6.55 -1.90
CA HIS A 237 -0.70 7.19 -0.65
C HIS A 237 -1.75 8.29 -0.86
N GLY A 238 -1.63 9.08 -1.93
CA GLY A 238 -2.61 10.10 -2.31
C GLY A 238 -4.02 9.52 -2.52
N ALA A 239 -4.13 8.42 -3.27
CA ALA A 239 -5.39 7.74 -3.54
C ALA A 239 -5.95 6.99 -2.31
N SER A 240 -5.08 6.35 -1.52
CA SER A 240 -5.48 5.47 -0.41
C SER A 240 -5.80 6.20 0.90
N ARG A 241 -5.13 7.32 1.19
CA ARG A 241 -5.24 8.03 2.48
C ARG A 241 -6.68 8.41 2.81
N ALA A 242 -7.42 8.99 1.87
CA ALA A 242 -8.80 9.43 2.09
C ALA A 242 -9.73 8.22 2.32
N TRP A 243 -9.57 7.17 1.51
CA TRP A 243 -10.38 5.96 1.57
C TRP A 243 -10.16 5.15 2.87
N TYR A 244 -8.93 5.11 3.37
CA TYR A 244 -8.57 4.34 4.56
C TYR A 244 -8.58 5.14 5.87
N ALA A 245 -8.81 6.46 5.85
CA ALA A 245 -8.86 7.31 7.04
C ALA A 245 -9.86 6.86 8.12
N SER A 246 -10.89 6.10 7.76
CA SER A 246 -11.91 5.53 8.67
C SER A 246 -11.84 4.00 8.82
N ARG A 247 -10.82 3.34 8.25
CA ARG A 247 -10.72 1.88 8.11
C ARG A 247 -9.34 1.37 8.58
N PRO A 248 -9.16 1.06 9.89
CA PRO A 248 -7.86 0.72 10.47
C PRO A 248 -7.11 -0.43 9.79
N GLU A 249 -7.79 -1.49 9.36
CA GLU A 249 -7.19 -2.61 8.62
C GLU A 249 -6.67 -2.19 7.25
N GLY A 250 -7.45 -1.39 6.51
CA GLY A 250 -7.04 -0.84 5.22
C GLY A 250 -5.88 0.15 5.35
N ALA A 251 -5.92 1.00 6.38
CA ALA A 251 -4.80 1.88 6.72
C ALA A 251 -3.55 1.08 7.06
N SER A 252 -3.68 -0.06 7.74
CA SER A 252 -2.54 -0.93 8.09
C SER A 252 -1.94 -1.62 6.85
N ARG A 253 -2.80 -2.11 5.95
CA ARG A 253 -2.42 -2.67 4.64
C ARG A 253 -1.73 -1.65 3.74
N MET A 254 -2.21 -0.41 3.76
CA MET A 254 -1.59 0.75 3.09
C MET A 254 -0.18 1.01 3.62
N HIS A 255 0.01 1.11 4.94
CA HIS A 255 1.34 1.35 5.53
C HIS A 255 2.31 0.18 5.28
N LEU A 256 1.83 -1.07 5.29
CA LEU A 256 2.65 -2.23 4.92
C LEU A 256 3.17 -2.11 3.47
N VAL A 257 2.29 -1.80 2.53
CA VAL A 257 2.65 -1.61 1.10
C VAL A 257 3.62 -0.45 0.91
N LEU A 258 3.39 0.68 1.59
CA LEU A 258 4.32 1.82 1.58
C LEU A 258 5.70 1.44 2.14
N PHE A 259 5.76 0.61 3.18
CA PHE A 259 7.01 0.14 3.76
C PHE A 259 7.75 -0.82 2.82
N GLU A 260 7.07 -1.78 2.20
CA GLU A 260 7.68 -2.68 1.21
C GLU A 260 8.20 -1.94 -0.02
N LEU A 261 7.45 -0.96 -0.54
CA LEU A 261 7.88 -0.08 -1.63
C LEU A 261 9.12 0.75 -1.22
N TRP A 262 9.16 1.26 0.01
CA TRP A 262 10.34 1.95 0.56
C TRP A 262 11.54 1.01 0.69
N VAL A 263 11.35 -0.23 1.15
CA VAL A 263 12.41 -1.26 1.22
C VAL A 263 12.95 -1.58 -0.17
N ALA A 264 12.09 -1.65 -1.20
CA ALA A 264 12.54 -1.81 -2.58
C ALA A 264 13.35 -0.60 -3.07
N ALA A 265 12.97 0.61 -2.67
CA ALA A 265 13.71 1.83 -3.00
C ALA A 265 15.07 1.91 -2.28
N ASP A 266 15.18 1.58 -0.98
CA ASP A 266 16.48 1.54 -0.26
C ASP A 266 17.40 0.45 -0.84
N LYS A 267 16.86 -0.73 -1.20
CA LYS A 267 17.60 -1.77 -1.93
C LYS A 267 18.18 -1.27 -3.26
N ALA A 268 17.38 -0.57 -4.07
CA ALA A 268 17.85 0.01 -5.34
C ALA A 268 18.87 1.15 -5.12
N ALA A 269 18.60 2.06 -4.19
CA ALA A 269 19.49 3.16 -3.85
C ALA A 269 20.86 2.68 -3.36
N ILE A 270 20.90 1.61 -2.55
CA ILE A 270 22.13 0.97 -2.09
C ILE A 270 22.84 0.22 -3.21
N TYR A 271 22.12 -0.33 -4.19
CA TYR A 271 22.74 -1.00 -5.33
C TYR A 271 23.51 0.00 -6.21
N ILE A 272 22.89 1.15 -6.51
CA ILE A 272 23.51 2.24 -7.27
C ILE A 272 24.59 2.97 -6.43
N ILE A 273 24.34 3.17 -5.12
CA ILE A 273 25.25 3.87 -4.20
C ILE A 273 25.59 2.96 -2.99
N PRO A 274 26.53 2.00 -3.13
CA PRO A 274 26.88 1.06 -2.05
C PRO A 274 27.32 1.73 -0.75
N MET A 275 27.90 2.92 -0.83
CA MET A 275 28.31 3.71 0.34
C MET A 275 27.12 4.11 1.23
N LEU A 276 25.91 4.27 0.67
CA LEU A 276 24.70 4.64 1.42
C LEU A 276 24.41 3.64 2.55
N LYS A 277 24.71 2.34 2.34
CA LYS A 277 24.56 1.28 3.35
C LYS A 277 25.37 1.55 4.64
N LYS A 278 26.45 2.34 4.58
CA LYS A 278 27.28 2.70 5.74
C LYS A 278 26.57 3.66 6.72
N TYR A 279 25.50 4.36 6.28
CA TYR A 279 24.83 5.44 7.01
C TYR A 279 23.44 5.02 7.51
N GLU A 280 23.01 5.54 8.65
CA GLU A 280 21.72 5.18 9.25
C GLU A 280 20.56 5.88 8.52
N PRO A 281 19.50 5.15 8.09
CA PRO A 281 18.38 5.70 7.31
C PRO A 281 17.28 6.34 8.17
N GLU A 282 17.43 6.37 9.50
CA GLU A 282 16.51 6.97 10.50
C GLU A 282 15.04 6.49 10.55
N VAL A 283 14.58 5.62 9.63
CA VAL A 283 13.21 5.07 9.67
C VAL A 283 12.96 4.28 10.97
N PRO A 284 11.98 4.65 11.82
CA PRO A 284 11.77 4.02 13.11
C PRO A 284 11.03 2.68 12.95
N VAL A 285 11.76 1.57 12.83
CA VAL A 285 11.18 0.22 12.61
C VAL A 285 10.09 -0.16 13.62
N GLN A 286 10.16 0.37 14.84
CA GLN A 286 9.24 0.10 15.93
C GLN A 286 7.80 0.56 15.65
N VAL A 287 7.56 1.52 14.74
CA VAL A 287 6.20 2.02 14.48
C VAL A 287 5.31 1.00 13.76
N TYR A 288 5.89 0.02 13.08
CA TYR A 288 5.12 -0.98 12.33
C TYR A 288 4.49 -2.07 13.22
N GLN A 289 4.81 -2.09 14.51
CA GLN A 289 4.12 -2.92 15.52
C GLN A 289 2.64 -2.52 15.74
N ASP A 290 2.28 -1.30 15.33
CA ASP A 290 0.92 -0.75 15.47
C ASP A 290 0.01 -1.14 14.28
N LEU A 291 0.50 -1.91 13.30
CA LEU A 291 -0.28 -2.38 12.16
C LEU A 291 -1.26 -3.50 12.55
N LEU A 292 -2.47 -3.43 11.97
CA LEU A 292 -3.54 -4.41 12.10
C LEU A 292 -3.56 -5.35 10.89
N LEU A 293 -3.04 -6.58 11.04
CA LEU A 293 -2.80 -7.49 9.91
C LEU A 293 -3.56 -8.82 10.05
N SER A 294 -4.76 -8.90 9.46
CA SER A 294 -5.68 -10.04 9.56
C SER A 294 -5.23 -11.33 8.85
N PHE A 295 -4.15 -11.29 8.07
CA PHE A 295 -3.67 -12.43 7.26
C PHE A 295 -2.20 -12.76 7.54
N ARG A 296 -1.90 -14.05 7.72
CA ARG A 296 -0.52 -14.58 7.88
C ARG A 296 0.43 -14.12 6.77
N GLY A 297 -0.07 -13.99 5.54
CA GLY A 297 0.73 -13.49 4.41
C GLY A 297 1.25 -12.06 4.63
N ASP A 298 0.42 -11.18 5.18
CA ASP A 298 0.77 -9.79 5.48
C ASP A 298 1.72 -9.70 6.68
N MET A 299 1.57 -10.55 7.70
CA MET A 299 2.52 -10.65 8.81
C MET A 299 3.92 -11.09 8.33
N VAL A 300 3.99 -12.07 7.43
CA VAL A 300 5.26 -12.55 6.84
C VAL A 300 5.92 -11.48 5.96
N ARG A 301 5.13 -10.67 5.25
CA ARG A 301 5.59 -9.50 4.50
C ARG A 301 6.17 -8.44 5.44
N LEU A 302 5.45 -8.10 6.51
CA LEU A 302 5.93 -7.15 7.52
C LEU A 302 7.25 -7.62 8.13
N ALA A 303 7.32 -8.87 8.62
CA ALA A 303 8.52 -9.41 9.24
C ALA A 303 9.75 -9.36 8.30
N ARG A 304 9.56 -9.54 6.99
CA ARG A 304 10.62 -9.40 5.98
C ARG A 304 11.13 -7.96 5.88
N ALA A 305 10.22 -6.98 5.89
CA ALA A 305 10.57 -5.56 5.83
C ALA A 305 11.20 -5.06 7.14
N GLU A 306 10.68 -5.49 8.30
CA GLU A 306 11.26 -5.23 9.63
C GLU A 306 12.68 -5.79 9.72
N ASN A 307 12.89 -7.06 9.33
CA ASN A 307 14.20 -7.70 9.37
C ASN A 307 15.23 -6.98 8.46
N TYR A 308 14.82 -6.63 7.24
CA TYR A 308 15.67 -5.82 6.35
C TYR A 308 16.08 -4.49 7.01
N LEU A 309 15.14 -3.73 7.57
CA LEU A 309 15.43 -2.45 8.20
C LEU A 309 16.31 -2.60 9.45
N ARG A 310 16.13 -3.66 10.24
CA ARG A 310 16.95 -3.98 11.42
C ARG A 310 18.40 -4.26 11.01
N GLU A 311 18.63 -5.22 10.11
CA GLU A 311 19.97 -5.54 9.57
C GLU A 311 20.65 -4.30 8.97
N ARG A 312 19.87 -3.48 8.25
CA ARG A 312 20.29 -2.23 7.62
C ARG A 312 20.72 -1.16 8.63
N GLN A 313 20.05 -1.07 9.78
CA GLN A 313 20.39 -0.17 10.88
C GLN A 313 21.56 -0.67 11.71
N GLU A 314 21.58 -1.95 12.08
CA GLU A 314 22.68 -2.58 12.82
C GLU A 314 24.00 -2.45 12.04
N PHE A 315 23.97 -2.73 10.73
CA PHE A 315 25.12 -2.54 9.86
C PHE A 315 25.58 -1.08 9.89
N ALA A 316 24.71 -0.09 9.82
CA ALA A 316 25.08 1.33 9.83
C ALA A 316 25.65 1.78 11.19
N ARG A 317 24.97 1.46 12.30
CA ARG A 317 25.39 1.82 13.67
C ARG A 317 26.79 1.29 13.98
N ALA A 318 27.13 0.09 13.49
CA ALA A 318 28.45 -0.52 13.61
C ALA A 318 29.58 0.19 12.82
N ARG A 319 29.33 1.34 12.16
CA ARG A 319 30.37 2.18 11.53
C ARG A 319 30.60 3.48 12.29
N HIS A 320 29.78 3.80 13.29
CA HIS A 320 29.84 5.05 14.07
C HIS A 320 29.90 6.32 13.18
N LEU A 321 29.24 6.26 12.02
CA LEU A 321 29.05 7.39 11.12
C LEU A 321 27.81 8.19 11.57
N PRO A 322 27.76 9.50 11.25
CA PRO A 322 26.53 10.29 11.41
C PRO A 322 25.38 9.68 10.59
N SER A 323 24.13 10.02 10.94
CA SER A 323 22.99 9.67 10.08
C SER A 323 23.12 10.39 8.72
N VAL A 324 22.52 9.81 7.68
CA VAL A 324 22.54 10.37 6.31
C VAL A 324 21.93 11.77 6.21
N PHE A 325 21.06 12.15 7.15
CA PHE A 325 20.40 13.46 7.23
C PHE A 325 21.14 14.47 8.12
N SER A 326 22.13 14.03 8.90
CA SER A 326 22.77 14.83 9.94
C SER A 326 24.12 15.42 9.52
N LYS A 327 24.50 16.56 10.14
CA LYS A 327 25.82 17.20 10.04
C LYS A 327 26.35 17.46 8.62
N THR A 328 25.65 18.27 7.84
CA THR A 328 26.20 18.83 6.58
C THR A 328 27.51 19.59 6.84
N GLY A 329 28.62 19.09 6.31
CA GLY A 329 29.96 19.70 6.45
C GLY A 329 30.95 18.96 7.36
N ASP A 330 30.53 17.94 8.11
CA ASP A 330 31.45 17.02 8.80
C ASP A 330 32.14 16.12 7.76
N TRP A 331 33.46 15.89 7.86
CA TRP A 331 34.17 15.03 6.91
C TRP A 331 33.65 13.59 6.91
N LYS A 332 33.00 13.15 8.00
CA LYS A 332 32.30 11.86 8.11
C LYS A 332 30.87 11.87 7.54
N SER A 333 30.37 13.01 7.08
CA SER A 333 29.00 13.11 6.51
C SER A 333 28.92 12.42 5.15
N PHE A 334 27.74 11.87 4.85
CA PHE A 334 27.48 11.17 3.58
C PHE A 334 27.86 12.03 2.37
N ALA A 335 27.49 13.32 2.37
CA ALA A 335 27.77 14.21 1.24
C ALA A 335 29.28 14.38 0.96
N ILE A 336 30.10 14.56 1.99
CA ILE A 336 31.56 14.74 1.81
C ILE A 336 32.23 13.41 1.44
N GLN A 337 31.82 12.30 2.05
CA GLN A 337 32.36 10.98 1.70
C GLN A 337 31.97 10.58 0.26
N TYR A 338 30.72 10.82 -0.14
CA TYR A 338 30.24 10.56 -1.51
C TYR A 338 31.00 11.41 -2.53
N PHE A 339 31.18 12.70 -2.25
CA PHE A 339 32.01 13.58 -3.07
C PHE A 339 33.45 13.06 -3.19
N SER A 340 34.05 12.57 -2.10
CA SER A 340 35.41 12.02 -2.11
C SER A 340 35.55 10.69 -2.85
N GLU A 341 34.46 9.92 -3.01
CA GLU A 341 34.41 8.70 -3.83
C GLU A 341 34.00 9.01 -5.30
N SER A 342 33.28 10.11 -5.58
CA SER A 342 32.80 10.49 -6.93
C SER A 342 33.82 11.27 -7.76
N ARG A 343 34.41 10.61 -8.75
CA ARG A 343 35.33 11.24 -9.72
C ARG A 343 34.65 12.30 -10.57
N GLU A 344 33.38 12.13 -10.93
CA GLU A 344 32.61 13.11 -11.72
C GLU A 344 32.43 14.42 -10.94
N GLN A 345 32.03 14.33 -9.67
CA GLN A 345 31.89 15.51 -8.83
C GLN A 345 33.25 16.19 -8.56
N GLN A 346 34.35 15.44 -8.47
CA GLN A 346 35.69 16.00 -8.38
C GLN A 346 36.15 16.67 -9.69
N CYS A 347 35.86 16.08 -10.84
CA CYS A 347 36.09 16.73 -12.14
C CYS A 347 35.27 18.02 -12.27
N LEU A 348 34.00 18.00 -11.85
CA LEU A 348 33.14 19.17 -11.82
C LEU A 348 33.66 20.24 -10.84
N MET A 349 34.13 19.86 -9.64
CA MET A 349 34.77 20.79 -8.71
C MET A 349 36.06 21.39 -9.31
N ASN A 350 36.91 20.58 -9.95
CA ASN A 350 38.10 21.07 -10.62
C ASN A 350 37.76 22.04 -11.77
N GLU A 351 36.69 21.78 -12.50
CA GLU A 351 36.20 22.65 -13.57
C GLU A 351 35.60 23.96 -13.02
N ILE A 352 34.81 23.88 -11.94
CA ILE A 352 34.30 25.04 -11.19
C ILE A 352 35.47 25.86 -10.62
N GLU A 353 36.51 25.22 -10.08
CA GLU A 353 37.71 25.91 -9.60
C GLU A 353 38.53 26.51 -10.75
N ARG A 354 38.65 25.81 -11.88
CA ARG A 354 39.35 26.30 -13.07
C ARG A 354 38.63 27.52 -13.64
N GLN A 355 37.30 27.46 -13.73
CA GLN A 355 36.48 28.58 -14.14
C GLN A 355 36.53 29.70 -13.10
N ALA A 356 36.41 29.44 -11.80
CA ALA A 356 36.53 30.45 -10.76
C ALA A 356 37.94 31.09 -10.69
N LYS A 357 39.01 30.36 -11.04
CA LYS A 357 40.37 30.91 -11.20
C LYS A 357 40.50 31.71 -12.50
N ALA A 358 39.84 31.27 -13.58
CA ALA A 358 39.76 32.03 -14.83
C ALA A 358 38.96 33.33 -14.64
N ASP A 359 37.83 33.28 -13.95
CA ASP A 359 36.97 34.40 -13.55
C ASP A 359 37.67 35.30 -12.54
N GLN A 360 38.42 34.77 -11.57
CA GLN A 360 39.23 35.57 -10.66
C GLN A 360 40.36 36.27 -11.42
N LYS A 361 41.04 35.58 -12.34
CA LYS A 361 42.08 36.17 -13.18
C LYS A 361 41.49 37.21 -14.12
N ALA A 362 40.35 36.92 -14.75
CA ALA A 362 39.59 37.83 -15.58
C ALA A 362 39.08 39.02 -14.76
N LYS A 363 38.65 38.85 -13.51
CA LYS A 363 38.19 39.92 -12.61
C LYS A 363 39.33 40.74 -12.05
N ARG A 364 40.54 40.17 -11.90
CA ARG A 364 41.77 40.91 -11.59
C ARG A 364 42.30 41.67 -12.80
N SER A 365 42.22 41.10 -14.00
CA SER A 365 42.47 41.82 -15.26
C SER A 365 41.43 42.93 -15.43
N GLU A 366 40.14 42.63 -15.34
CA GLU A 366 39.02 43.58 -15.35
C GLU A 366 39.16 44.62 -14.24
N PHE A 367 39.69 44.32 -13.06
CA PHE A 367 39.96 45.33 -12.02
C PHE A 367 41.13 46.24 -12.37
N ARG A 368 42.21 45.72 -12.99
CA ARG A 368 43.33 46.52 -13.50
C ARG A 368 42.91 47.36 -14.69
N GLU A 369 42.15 46.78 -15.61
CA GLU A 369 41.55 47.40 -16.77
C GLU A 369 40.51 48.44 -16.34
N LEU A 370 39.62 48.16 -15.37
CA LEU A 370 38.71 49.13 -14.74
C LEU A 370 39.42 50.13 -13.82
N LYS A 371 40.70 49.94 -13.48
CA LYS A 371 41.51 51.01 -12.88
C LYS A 371 41.89 51.99 -13.99
N MET A 372 42.57 51.50 -15.03
CA MET A 372 42.96 52.26 -16.22
C MET A 372 41.77 52.85 -17.00
N ALA A 373 40.62 52.18 -16.94
CA ALA A 373 39.36 52.55 -17.57
C ALA A 373 38.35 53.09 -16.57
N TYR A 374 38.66 53.25 -15.28
CA TYR A 374 37.99 54.26 -14.45
C TYR A 374 38.51 55.63 -14.87
N ASP A 375 39.84 55.73 -15.01
CA ASP A 375 40.52 56.89 -15.59
C ASP A 375 40.04 57.16 -17.04
N GLY A 376 39.73 56.10 -17.80
CA GLY A 376 39.17 56.18 -19.17
C GLY A 376 37.64 56.29 -19.31
N HIS A 377 36.81 55.65 -18.46
CA HIS A 377 35.34 55.64 -18.61
C HIS A 377 34.63 56.82 -17.95
N MET A 378 35.33 57.66 -17.16
CA MET A 378 34.87 59.05 -16.98
C MET A 378 34.66 59.75 -18.33
N GLN A 379 35.36 59.32 -19.39
CA GLN A 379 35.24 59.84 -20.75
C GLN A 379 34.20 59.08 -21.61
N VAL A 380 33.79 57.86 -21.24
CA VAL A 380 32.98 56.95 -22.09
C VAL A 380 31.76 56.36 -21.36
N TYR A 381 31.27 57.02 -20.31
CA TYR A 381 29.99 56.76 -19.62
C TYR A 381 28.72 56.90 -20.52
N LYS A 382 28.86 57.08 -21.84
CA LYS A 382 27.78 57.51 -22.74
C LYS A 382 26.78 56.44 -23.21
N GLU A 383 27.17 55.19 -23.54
CA GLU A 383 26.27 54.22 -24.21
C GLU A 383 26.31 52.74 -23.69
N LYS A 384 25.28 51.93 -24.03
CA LYS A 384 24.80 50.66 -23.38
C LYS A 384 24.35 49.60 -24.44
N LYS A 385 24.03 48.30 -24.24
CA LYS A 385 24.15 47.21 -23.21
C LYS A 385 23.79 45.85 -23.88
N CYS A 386 24.08 44.67 -23.29
CA CYS A 386 23.67 43.33 -23.83
C CYS A 386 23.33 42.23 -22.78
N GLU A 387 22.82 41.05 -23.23
CA GLU A 387 22.10 39.98 -22.46
C GLU A 387 22.45 38.49 -22.88
N TYR A 388 21.73 37.47 -22.35
CA TYR A 388 22.12 36.04 -22.05
C TYR A 388 21.54 34.89 -22.94
N ARG A 389 21.91 33.59 -22.67
CA ARG A 389 21.15 32.31 -22.99
C ARG A 389 21.66 31.02 -22.26
N GLU A 390 20.87 29.93 -22.21
CA GLU A 390 20.95 28.70 -21.34
C GLU A 390 20.84 27.32 -22.05
N TRP A 391 21.11 26.17 -21.36
CA TRP A 391 20.62 24.78 -21.60
C TRP A 391 20.66 23.88 -20.30
N MET A 392 19.96 22.72 -20.23
CA MET A 392 19.66 21.90 -19.01
C MET A 392 19.97 20.36 -19.09
N GLU A 393 20.06 19.66 -17.93
CA GLU A 393 19.79 18.19 -17.74
C GLU A 393 19.58 17.76 -16.25
N ASP A 394 19.10 16.52 -15.97
CA ASP A 394 18.40 16.06 -14.72
C ASP A 394 19.23 15.35 -13.59
N ASP A 395 18.69 15.24 -12.35
CA ASP A 395 19.38 14.73 -11.13
C ASP A 395 18.43 14.00 -10.14
N LEU A 396 18.85 12.80 -9.72
CA LEU A 396 18.16 11.79 -8.93
C LEU A 396 18.11 12.05 -7.41
N GLN A 397 19.06 12.81 -6.84
CA GLN A 397 19.26 12.83 -5.38
C GLN A 397 18.19 13.59 -4.57
N HIS A 398 17.45 14.49 -5.23
CA HIS A 398 16.47 15.34 -4.57
C HIS A 398 15.15 14.61 -4.24
N THR A 399 14.67 13.77 -5.17
CA THR A 399 13.39 13.05 -5.07
C THR A 399 13.29 12.19 -3.81
N TRP A 400 14.38 11.53 -3.43
CA TRP A 400 14.42 10.67 -2.24
C TRP A 400 14.27 11.45 -0.91
N ARG A 401 14.79 12.68 -0.84
CA ARG A 401 14.70 13.52 0.38
C ARG A 401 13.27 14.03 0.60
N ASP A 402 12.65 14.54 -0.46
CA ASP A 402 11.26 15.01 -0.40
C ASP A 402 10.29 13.86 -0.06
N LEU A 403 10.51 12.66 -0.63
CA LEU A 403 9.77 11.44 -0.30
C LEU A 403 9.91 11.03 1.18
N THR A 404 11.14 11.08 1.73
CA THR A 404 11.40 10.62 3.10
C THR A 404 10.81 11.56 4.15
N ILE A 405 10.90 12.88 3.95
CA ILE A 405 10.22 13.84 4.83
C ILE A 405 8.70 13.71 4.71
N TYR A 406 8.17 13.47 3.51
CA TYR A 406 6.74 13.18 3.34
C TYR A 406 6.28 11.97 4.16
N LEU A 407 7.05 10.86 4.17
CA LEU A 407 6.75 9.70 5.01
C LEU A 407 6.75 10.07 6.52
N ILE A 408 7.80 10.72 7.01
CA ILE A 408 7.96 11.01 8.45
C ILE A 408 6.91 12.03 8.94
N ASP A 409 6.62 13.04 8.13
CA ASP A 409 5.89 14.24 8.55
C ASP A 409 4.40 14.22 8.15
N ASP A 410 4.06 13.73 6.95
CA ASP A 410 2.69 13.73 6.43
C ASP A 410 1.96 12.40 6.61
N VAL A 411 2.69 11.28 6.54
CA VAL A 411 2.14 9.93 6.74
C VAL A 411 2.15 9.59 8.24
N LEU A 412 3.33 9.53 8.85
CA LEU A 412 3.50 9.13 10.25
C LEU A 412 3.15 10.22 11.27
N GLN A 413 3.11 11.49 10.83
CA GLN A 413 2.80 12.67 11.69
C GLN A 413 3.69 12.74 12.94
N CYS A 414 4.99 12.53 12.76
CA CYS A 414 5.99 12.69 13.83
C CYS A 414 6.09 14.16 14.27
N ASP A 415 6.37 14.37 15.55
CA ASP A 415 6.59 15.71 16.11
C ASP A 415 8.03 16.18 15.84
N ALA A 416 8.19 17.48 15.56
CA ALA A 416 9.49 18.13 15.34
C ALA A 416 9.75 19.24 16.37
N PRO A 417 9.93 18.92 17.67
CA PRO A 417 9.94 19.89 18.77
C PRO A 417 11.11 20.89 18.75
N LEU A 418 12.13 20.66 17.91
CA LEU A 418 13.28 21.54 17.73
C LEU A 418 13.26 22.28 16.38
N ALA A 419 12.16 22.21 15.63
CA ALA A 419 11.98 22.98 14.40
C ALA A 419 11.74 24.46 14.72
N TYR A 420 12.38 25.36 13.96
CA TYR A 420 12.30 26.81 14.18
C TYR A 420 12.33 27.56 12.84
N GLN A 421 11.84 28.80 12.84
CA GLN A 421 11.94 29.68 11.68
C GLN A 421 13.33 30.34 11.63
N PRO A 422 14.03 30.32 10.47
CA PRO A 422 15.35 30.91 10.33
C PRO A 422 15.31 32.44 10.50
N ARG A 423 16.29 33.02 11.22
CA ARG A 423 16.31 34.47 11.51
C ARG A 423 16.50 35.35 10.28
N ASN A 424 17.27 34.86 9.31
CA ASN A 424 17.34 35.43 7.96
C ASN A 424 17.13 34.30 6.95
N PHE A 425 16.56 34.61 5.79
CA PHE A 425 16.27 33.65 4.75
C PHE A 425 17.21 33.86 3.56
N HIS A 426 18.27 33.06 3.48
CA HIS A 426 19.17 33.01 2.33
C HIS A 426 19.15 31.60 1.71
N PRO A 427 18.16 31.30 0.85
CA PRO A 427 18.06 30.02 0.19
C PRO A 427 19.16 29.89 -0.87
N LEU A 428 19.69 28.67 -1.03
CA LEU A 428 20.78 28.36 -1.94
C LEU A 428 20.47 28.75 -3.39
N ASN A 429 19.21 28.62 -3.82
CA ASN A 429 18.76 28.99 -5.17
C ASN A 429 18.97 30.48 -5.51
N MET A 430 18.94 31.37 -4.51
CA MET A 430 19.17 32.81 -4.68
C MET A 430 20.65 33.22 -4.57
N TYR A 431 21.58 32.28 -4.30
CA TYR A 431 22.99 32.61 -4.25
C TYR A 431 23.59 32.70 -5.66
N GLN A 432 23.75 33.94 -6.15
CA GLN A 432 24.19 34.25 -7.52
C GLN A 432 25.42 33.47 -8.02
N GLY A 433 26.38 33.13 -7.14
CA GLY A 433 27.55 32.34 -7.52
C GLY A 433 27.28 30.86 -7.82
N LEU A 434 26.11 30.34 -7.42
CA LEU A 434 25.65 28.99 -7.73
C LEU A 434 24.32 28.95 -8.51
N THR A 435 23.58 30.06 -8.62
CA THR A 435 22.28 30.12 -9.33
C THR A 435 22.36 29.60 -10.77
N GLN A 436 23.48 29.77 -11.47
CA GLN A 436 23.68 29.23 -12.83
C GLN A 436 23.77 27.69 -12.92
N TYR A 437 23.99 27.00 -11.80
CA TYR A 437 24.03 25.53 -11.70
C TYR A 437 22.76 24.97 -11.04
N LEU A 438 21.79 25.83 -10.70
CA LEU A 438 20.54 25.46 -10.03
C LEU A 438 19.41 25.44 -11.05
N ARG A 439 18.63 24.36 -11.08
CA ARG A 439 17.55 24.21 -12.04
C ARG A 439 16.47 25.29 -11.87
N PRO A 440 15.99 25.89 -12.97
CA PRO A 440 14.74 26.61 -12.95
C PRO A 440 13.56 25.68 -12.61
N ASN A 441 12.59 26.23 -11.88
CA ASN A 441 11.22 25.71 -11.75
C ASN A 441 10.94 24.45 -10.91
N GLU A 442 11.93 23.80 -10.31
CA GLU A 442 11.67 22.79 -9.27
C GLU A 442 11.35 23.48 -7.92
N ARG A 443 10.07 23.72 -7.62
CA ARG A 443 9.61 24.03 -6.24
C ARG A 443 9.71 22.78 -5.36
N LYS A 444 10.93 22.48 -4.91
CA LYS A 444 11.24 21.36 -4.01
C LYS A 444 10.76 21.67 -2.60
N ARG A 445 10.25 20.65 -1.91
CA ARG A 445 9.80 20.78 -0.52
C ARG A 445 11.01 21.07 0.38
N ILE A 446 12.10 20.31 0.23
CA ILE A 446 13.30 20.52 1.04
C ILE A 446 14.32 21.37 0.31
N GLN A 447 14.60 22.54 0.89
CA GLN A 447 15.57 23.51 0.40
C GLN A 447 16.76 23.62 1.36
N LEU A 448 17.89 24.12 0.86
CA LEU A 448 19.03 24.51 1.69
C LEU A 448 18.97 26.02 1.93
N VAL A 449 18.86 26.42 3.19
CA VAL A 449 18.75 27.82 3.62
C VAL A 449 19.85 28.15 4.62
N SER A 450 20.47 29.32 4.49
CA SER A 450 21.39 29.85 5.48
C SER A 450 20.79 31.07 6.19
N GLU A 451 21.06 31.17 7.50
CA GLU A 451 20.74 32.35 8.31
C GLU A 451 21.86 33.40 8.27
N ASP A 452 23.05 33.01 7.83
CA ASP A 452 24.21 33.87 7.68
C ASP A 452 24.19 34.50 6.28
N LYS A 453 24.43 35.81 6.17
CA LYS A 453 24.49 36.51 4.88
C LYS A 453 25.84 36.25 4.19
N SER A 454 25.84 36.15 2.87
CA SER A 454 27.10 36.30 2.13
C SER A 454 27.66 37.70 2.33
N GLN A 455 28.98 37.84 2.30
CA GLN A 455 29.62 39.15 2.31
C GLN A 455 29.29 39.97 1.04
N SER A 456 28.92 39.30 -0.06
CA SER A 456 28.40 39.93 -1.29
C SER A 456 27.00 40.56 -1.16
N ALA A 457 26.23 40.24 -0.11
CA ALA A 457 24.89 40.78 0.14
C ALA A 457 24.85 41.90 1.20
N THR A 458 25.99 42.29 1.76
CA THR A 458 26.11 43.39 2.74
C THR A 458 26.77 44.63 2.12
N HIS A 459 27.12 45.64 2.92
CA HIS A 459 27.68 46.94 2.49
C HIS A 459 29.04 46.88 1.74
N TRP A 460 29.49 45.68 1.38
CA TRP A 460 30.66 45.41 0.54
C TRP A 460 30.32 45.33 -0.96
N ARG A 461 29.03 45.25 -1.31
CA ARG A 461 28.55 45.16 -2.72
C ARG A 461 28.95 46.35 -3.59
N THR A 462 29.23 47.50 -2.98
CA THR A 462 29.67 48.73 -3.66
C THR A 462 30.78 49.36 -2.84
N ARG A 463 32.02 49.25 -3.33
CA ARG A 463 33.19 49.93 -2.76
C ARG A 463 33.90 50.74 -3.81
N SER A 464 34.42 51.91 -3.43
CA SER A 464 35.13 52.78 -4.36
C SER A 464 36.45 52.15 -4.77
N ILE A 465 36.69 52.06 -6.09
CA ILE A 465 37.94 51.57 -6.70
C ILE A 465 39.15 52.41 -6.27
N SER A 466 38.94 53.63 -5.78
CA SER A 466 39.99 54.48 -5.20
C SER A 466 40.54 53.98 -3.86
N THR A 467 39.78 53.16 -3.10
CA THR A 467 40.07 52.88 -1.68
C THR A 467 40.25 51.39 -1.31
N ILE A 468 40.26 50.47 -2.29
CA ILE A 468 40.32 49.02 -2.03
C ILE A 468 41.58 48.35 -2.59
N SER A 469 42.01 47.27 -1.94
CA SER A 469 43.16 46.45 -2.31
C SER A 469 42.74 45.07 -2.87
N GLU A 470 43.67 44.31 -3.45
CA GLU A 470 43.35 43.02 -4.12
C GLU A 470 42.82 41.95 -3.13
N SER A 471 43.12 42.08 -1.83
CA SER A 471 42.57 41.22 -0.77
C SER A 471 41.14 41.59 -0.34
N ASP A 472 40.67 42.81 -0.61
CA ASP A 472 39.29 43.24 -0.32
C ASP A 472 38.27 42.72 -1.36
N VAL A 473 38.77 42.12 -2.45
CA VAL A 473 37.96 41.67 -3.60
C VAL A 473 37.59 40.18 -3.51
N CYS A 474 38.37 39.36 -2.79
CA CYS A 474 38.21 37.90 -2.72
C CYS A 474 38.09 37.42 -1.27
N VAL A 475 36.91 37.60 -0.67
CA VAL A 475 36.60 37.18 0.71
C VAL A 475 36.01 35.76 0.76
N SER A 476 36.24 35.07 1.88
CA SER A 476 35.71 33.71 2.12
C SER A 476 34.18 33.69 2.16
N ASN A 477 33.57 32.61 1.63
CA ASN A 477 32.13 32.41 1.68
C ASN A 477 31.65 32.20 3.13
N GLY A 478 30.68 33.00 3.57
CA GLY A 478 30.15 33.00 4.94
C GLY A 478 28.91 32.12 5.17
N PHE A 479 28.35 31.50 4.13
CA PHE A 479 27.11 30.73 4.27
C PHE A 479 27.29 29.45 5.10
N ARG A 480 26.32 29.21 5.98
CA ARG A 480 26.10 27.94 6.70
C ARG A 480 24.70 27.44 6.40
N PHE A 481 24.58 26.50 5.46
CA PHE A 481 23.29 25.96 5.03
C PHE A 481 22.74 24.91 6.00
N LYS A 482 21.42 24.90 6.16
CA LYS A 482 20.61 23.92 6.90
C LYS A 482 19.45 23.49 6.00
N HIS A 483 18.91 22.30 6.23
CA HIS A 483 17.69 21.85 5.54
C HIS A 483 16.47 22.62 6.07
N PHE A 484 15.60 23.05 5.15
CA PHE A 484 14.40 23.84 5.40
C PHE A 484 13.23 23.22 4.64
N ASP A 485 12.13 22.98 5.33
CA ASP A 485 10.88 22.51 4.72
C ASP A 485 10.06 23.73 4.28
N ASP A 486 9.96 23.96 2.97
CA ASP A 486 9.22 25.06 2.36
C ASP A 486 7.69 24.92 2.53
N LYS A 487 7.18 23.71 2.78
CA LYS A 487 5.76 23.49 3.09
C LYS A 487 5.42 23.95 4.51
N LYS A 488 6.30 23.70 5.47
CA LYS A 488 6.13 24.10 6.89
C LYS A 488 6.76 25.44 7.25
N GLN A 489 7.61 26.00 6.37
CA GLN A 489 8.42 27.20 6.60
C GLN A 489 9.33 27.08 7.85
N LEU A 490 9.92 25.91 8.07
CA LEU A 490 10.74 25.59 9.26
C LEU A 490 12.05 24.89 8.88
N CYS A 491 13.13 25.18 9.62
CA CYS A 491 14.35 24.39 9.55
C CYS A 491 14.13 22.99 10.15
N ILE A 492 14.53 21.95 9.41
CA ILE A 492 14.38 20.56 9.82
C ILE A 492 15.31 20.25 11.00
N SER A 493 14.79 19.48 11.96
CA SER A 493 15.51 19.04 13.15
C SER A 493 15.19 17.57 13.44
N LYS A 494 15.59 17.06 14.61
CA LYS A 494 15.34 15.66 14.99
C LYS A 494 13.85 15.40 15.22
N PHE A 495 13.27 14.51 14.43
CA PHE A 495 11.89 14.03 14.59
C PHE A 495 11.75 13.14 15.82
N HIS A 496 10.56 13.17 16.41
CA HIS A 496 10.16 12.34 17.55
C HIS A 496 8.82 11.65 17.21
N PRO A 497 8.64 10.35 17.53
CA PRO A 497 7.37 9.68 17.30
C PRO A 497 6.24 10.37 18.07
N SER A 498 5.05 10.43 17.48
CA SER A 498 3.82 10.93 18.10
C SER A 498 2.79 9.81 18.25
N LEU A 499 1.77 10.02 19.07
CA LEU A 499 0.63 9.09 19.19
C LEU A 499 -0.39 9.23 18.05
N ALA A 500 -0.09 9.94 16.96
CA ALA A 500 -1.01 10.15 15.84
C ALA A 500 -1.35 8.83 15.12
N LEU A 501 -0.34 8.00 14.81
CA LEU A 501 -0.55 6.69 14.17
C LEU A 501 -1.36 5.76 15.09
N SER A 502 -1.02 5.65 16.37
CA SER A 502 -1.79 4.89 17.36
C SER A 502 -3.26 5.32 17.43
N LYS A 503 -3.56 6.63 17.36
CA LYS A 503 -4.94 7.15 17.31
C LYS A 503 -5.69 6.79 16.03
N LEU A 504 -5.00 6.62 14.89
CA LEU A 504 -5.58 6.17 13.62
C LEU A 504 -5.84 4.65 13.62
N CYS A 505 -4.92 3.88 14.21
CA CYS A 505 -5.01 2.41 14.33
C CYS A 505 -5.85 1.92 15.53
N THR A 506 -6.61 2.80 16.19
CA THR A 506 -7.51 2.43 17.30
C THR A 506 -8.98 2.52 16.87
N PHE A 507 -9.72 1.42 16.99
CA PHE A 507 -11.17 1.38 16.73
C PHE A 507 -11.94 2.39 17.61
N LYS A 508 -13.07 2.89 17.08
CA LYS A 508 -13.95 3.81 17.82
C LYS A 508 -14.98 3.02 18.62
N LEU A 509 -14.97 3.17 19.94
CA LEU A 509 -16.06 2.71 20.80
C LEU A 509 -17.31 3.59 20.64
N PRO A 510 -18.51 3.07 20.98
CA PRO A 510 -19.72 3.87 21.09
C PRO A 510 -19.53 5.09 22.02
N PRO A 511 -20.22 6.22 21.79
CA PRO A 511 -20.03 7.45 22.57
C PRO A 511 -20.17 7.27 24.09
N ARG A 512 -21.09 6.40 24.53
CA ARG A 512 -21.32 6.00 25.94
C ARG A 512 -20.10 5.34 26.62
N SER A 513 -19.11 4.91 25.83
CA SER A 513 -17.95 4.13 26.25
C SER A 513 -16.63 4.82 25.89
N ASN A 514 -16.67 6.10 25.49
CA ASN A 514 -15.48 6.85 25.05
C ASN A 514 -14.40 7.00 26.15
N ALA A 515 -14.79 6.94 27.43
CA ALA A 515 -13.87 6.90 28.56
C ALA A 515 -12.94 5.66 28.54
N LEU A 516 -13.37 4.56 27.91
CA LEU A 516 -12.58 3.34 27.77
C LEU A 516 -11.53 3.41 26.65
N LYS A 517 -11.53 4.47 25.83
CA LYS A 517 -10.69 4.54 24.63
C LYS A 517 -9.19 4.44 24.90
N CYS A 518 -8.72 4.98 26.03
CA CYS A 518 -7.31 4.92 26.42
C CYS A 518 -6.81 3.50 26.76
N PHE A 519 -7.71 2.55 27.04
CA PHE A 519 -7.36 1.17 27.34
C PHE A 519 -7.38 0.24 26.11
N LEU A 520 -8.01 0.64 25.00
CA LEU A 520 -8.14 -0.20 23.80
C LEU A 520 -6.80 -0.62 23.19
N ALA A 521 -5.83 0.29 23.18
CA ALA A 521 -4.61 0.14 22.39
C ALA A 521 -3.36 0.28 23.26
N ARG A 522 -2.53 -0.77 23.24
CA ARG A 522 -1.11 -0.65 23.57
C ARG A 522 -0.46 0.24 22.51
N ASN A 523 0.59 0.98 22.87
CA ASN A 523 1.28 1.87 21.93
C ASN A 523 2.79 1.85 22.19
N TYR A 524 3.59 2.43 21.30
CA TYR A 524 5.06 2.40 21.41
C TYR A 524 5.64 2.93 22.74
N SER A 525 4.92 3.81 23.45
CA SER A 525 5.35 4.33 24.76
C SER A 525 4.92 3.47 25.94
N CYS A 526 3.94 2.57 25.74
CA CYS A 526 3.41 1.65 26.74
C CYS A 526 3.08 0.29 26.07
N PRO A 527 4.12 -0.51 25.73
CA PRO A 527 3.96 -1.73 24.93
C PRO A 527 3.25 -2.87 25.68
N GLU A 528 3.24 -2.84 27.02
CA GLU A 528 2.49 -3.81 27.83
C GLU A 528 1.04 -3.41 28.09
N GLY A 529 0.64 -2.18 27.76
CA GLY A 529 -0.59 -1.58 28.25
C GLY A 529 -0.53 -1.23 29.75
N MET A 530 -1.65 -0.74 30.28
CA MET A 530 -1.74 -0.34 31.69
C MET A 530 -1.71 -1.57 32.61
N THR A 531 -0.98 -1.47 33.71
CA THR A 531 -0.87 -2.54 34.70
C THR A 531 -2.18 -2.75 35.47
N PRO A 532 -2.43 -3.95 36.01
CA PRO A 532 -3.59 -4.21 36.87
C PRO A 532 -3.68 -3.26 38.08
N ASN A 533 -2.55 -2.79 38.60
CA ASN A 533 -2.53 -1.84 39.71
C ASN A 533 -2.98 -0.44 39.28
N GLU A 534 -2.56 0.04 38.11
CA GLU A 534 -3.03 1.32 37.55
C GLU A 534 -4.53 1.27 37.21
N ILE A 535 -5.01 0.12 36.72
CA ILE A 535 -6.44 -0.16 36.48
C ILE A 535 -7.24 -0.12 37.80
N ILE A 536 -6.72 -0.73 38.86
CA ILE A 536 -7.34 -0.73 40.19
C ILE A 536 -7.29 0.68 40.82
N ALA A 537 -6.26 1.49 40.56
CA ALA A 537 -6.24 2.88 41.01
C ALA A 537 -7.20 3.77 40.18
N GLY A 538 -7.28 3.54 38.86
CA GLY A 538 -8.08 4.30 37.90
C GLY A 538 -9.48 3.70 37.66
N GLN A 539 -10.30 3.58 38.70
CA GLN A 539 -11.67 3.06 38.58
C GLN A 539 -12.73 4.13 38.20
N SER A 540 -12.41 5.42 38.30
CA SER A 540 -13.33 6.52 37.95
C SER A 540 -13.78 6.61 36.48
N PRO A 541 -13.08 6.05 35.46
CA PRO A 541 -13.57 6.01 34.08
C PRO A 541 -14.62 4.92 33.78
N CYS A 542 -15.02 4.12 34.78
CA CYS A 542 -16.01 3.05 34.62
C CYS A 542 -17.36 3.60 34.13
N PRO A 543 -17.87 3.18 32.95
CA PRO A 543 -19.16 3.65 32.44
C PRO A 543 -20.35 3.11 33.25
N ASP A 544 -21.42 3.90 33.39
CA ASP A 544 -22.62 3.55 34.18
C ASP A 544 -23.35 2.26 33.73
N HIS A 545 -23.10 1.79 32.50
CA HIS A 545 -23.71 0.61 31.89
C HIS A 545 -22.82 -0.66 31.97
N MET A 546 -21.74 -0.60 32.76
CA MET A 546 -20.75 -1.64 32.95
C MET A 546 -20.54 -1.86 34.45
N SER A 547 -20.54 -3.11 34.90
CA SER A 547 -20.26 -3.38 36.32
C SER A 547 -18.78 -3.14 36.63
N LEU A 548 -18.43 -2.83 37.87
CA LEU A 548 -17.03 -2.59 38.25
C LEU A 548 -16.14 -3.84 38.09
N VAL A 549 -16.74 -5.04 38.16
CA VAL A 549 -16.05 -6.32 37.89
C VAL A 549 -15.79 -6.47 36.40
N GLU A 550 -16.83 -6.27 35.59
CA GLU A 550 -16.77 -6.28 34.12
C GLU A 550 -15.75 -5.25 33.61
N TYR A 551 -15.76 -4.01 34.13
CA TYR A 551 -14.79 -2.97 33.82
C TYR A 551 -13.36 -3.42 34.06
N LYS A 552 -13.07 -3.96 35.27
CA LYS A 552 -11.73 -4.45 35.62
C LYS A 552 -11.28 -5.57 34.70
N ALA A 553 -12.16 -6.50 34.35
CA ALA A 553 -11.85 -7.57 33.41
C ALA A 553 -11.61 -7.03 31.99
N PHE A 554 -12.45 -6.12 31.53
CA PHE A 554 -12.38 -5.47 30.22
C PHE A 554 -11.06 -4.70 30.04
N VAL A 555 -10.75 -3.75 30.92
CA VAL A 555 -9.53 -2.93 30.76
C VAL A 555 -8.24 -3.67 31.10
N SER A 556 -8.32 -4.87 31.72
CA SER A 556 -7.15 -5.74 31.97
C SER A 556 -6.83 -6.69 30.81
N LEU A 557 -7.76 -6.96 29.89
CA LEU A 557 -7.51 -7.82 28.72
C LEU A 557 -6.27 -7.42 27.89
N PRO A 558 -6.02 -6.12 27.60
CA PRO A 558 -4.82 -5.67 26.89
C PRO A 558 -3.49 -5.98 27.58
N TYR A 559 -3.48 -6.14 28.91
CA TYR A 559 -2.25 -6.13 29.70
C TYR A 559 -1.35 -7.33 29.42
N GLY A 560 -0.09 -7.06 29.10
CA GLY A 560 0.93 -8.06 28.82
C GLY A 560 0.83 -8.58 27.39
N HIS A 561 1.68 -8.08 26.49
CA HIS A 561 1.59 -8.42 25.06
C HIS A 561 1.73 -9.93 24.79
N ARG A 562 2.61 -10.60 25.55
CA ARG A 562 2.88 -12.05 25.45
C ARG A 562 1.81 -12.97 26.04
N ILE A 563 0.90 -12.43 26.87
CA ILE A 563 -0.15 -13.21 27.55
C ILE A 563 -1.55 -12.87 27.04
N LEU A 564 -1.67 -12.08 25.97
CA LEU A 564 -2.94 -11.60 25.44
C LEU A 564 -3.94 -12.75 25.18
N TRP A 565 -3.52 -13.78 24.46
CA TRP A 565 -4.40 -14.92 24.17
C TRP A 565 -4.76 -15.72 25.41
N MET A 566 -3.88 -15.78 26.42
CA MET A 566 -4.21 -16.37 27.72
C MET A 566 -5.26 -15.53 28.46
N ASN A 567 -5.18 -14.20 28.38
CA ASN A 567 -6.20 -13.30 28.95
C ASN A 567 -7.56 -13.49 28.26
N ILE A 568 -7.58 -13.57 26.92
CA ILE A 568 -8.80 -13.80 26.13
C ILE A 568 -9.39 -15.20 26.41
N LEU A 569 -8.56 -16.26 26.38
CA LEU A 569 -8.98 -17.63 26.70
C LEU A 569 -9.52 -17.75 28.12
N ARG A 570 -8.92 -17.06 29.10
CA ARG A 570 -9.43 -16.99 30.48
C ARG A 570 -10.84 -16.41 30.51
N GLN A 571 -11.11 -15.34 29.76
CA GLN A 571 -12.44 -14.73 29.70
C GLN A 571 -13.44 -15.54 28.88
N LEU A 572 -13.01 -16.31 27.86
CA LEU A 572 -13.88 -17.26 27.17
C LEU A 572 -14.27 -18.45 28.06
N ALA A 573 -13.37 -18.91 28.93
CA ALA A 573 -13.63 -20.00 29.86
C ALA A 573 -14.39 -19.58 31.14
N MET A 574 -14.12 -18.36 31.63
CA MET A 574 -14.73 -17.76 32.82
C MET A 574 -15.01 -16.28 32.53
N PRO A 575 -16.17 -15.96 31.92
CA PRO A 575 -16.49 -14.61 31.46
C PRO A 575 -16.88 -13.68 32.61
N ASP A 576 -16.00 -12.73 32.92
CA ASP A 576 -16.35 -11.51 33.66
C ASP A 576 -16.76 -10.37 32.70
N VAL A 577 -16.33 -10.44 31.43
CA VAL A 577 -16.76 -9.55 30.33
C VAL A 577 -17.97 -10.10 29.58
N ASP A 578 -18.90 -9.22 29.18
CA ASP A 578 -20.05 -9.59 28.36
C ASP A 578 -19.69 -9.59 26.87
N PHE A 579 -19.54 -10.78 26.29
CA PHE A 579 -19.24 -10.98 24.87
C PHE A 579 -20.38 -10.55 23.91
N ASN A 580 -21.58 -10.29 24.42
CA ASN A 580 -22.70 -9.78 23.61
C ASN A 580 -22.61 -8.26 23.38
N LYS A 581 -21.74 -7.55 24.12
CA LYS A 581 -21.54 -6.10 23.95
C LYS A 581 -20.60 -5.80 22.79
N GLY A 582 -21.00 -4.83 21.96
CA GLY A 582 -20.18 -4.35 20.84
C GLY A 582 -18.83 -3.78 21.31
N GLU A 583 -18.78 -3.20 22.51
CA GLU A 583 -17.55 -2.77 23.17
C GLU A 583 -16.54 -3.92 23.33
N THR A 584 -16.99 -5.10 23.78
CA THR A 584 -16.15 -6.30 23.99
C THR A 584 -15.67 -6.87 22.67
N ALA A 585 -16.54 -6.92 21.66
CA ALA A 585 -16.16 -7.31 20.31
C ALA A 585 -15.11 -6.36 19.70
N ILE A 586 -15.27 -5.04 19.87
CA ILE A 586 -14.31 -4.03 19.40
C ILE A 586 -12.96 -4.19 20.11
N LEU A 587 -12.95 -4.41 21.43
CA LEU A 587 -11.73 -4.62 22.19
C LEU A 587 -11.00 -5.90 21.75
N ILE A 588 -11.70 -7.03 21.65
CA ILE A 588 -11.10 -8.28 21.22
C ILE A 588 -10.55 -8.15 19.80
N LEU A 589 -11.30 -7.51 18.88
CA LEU A 589 -10.85 -7.25 17.52
C LEU A 589 -9.59 -6.36 17.47
N GLN A 590 -9.56 -5.27 18.25
CA GLN A 590 -8.38 -4.41 18.39
C GLN A 590 -7.15 -5.20 18.84
N LEU A 591 -7.32 -6.06 19.85
CA LEU A 591 -6.23 -6.82 20.45
C LEU A 591 -5.76 -7.97 19.54
N SER A 592 -6.68 -8.72 18.93
CA SER A 592 -6.37 -9.85 18.03
C SER A 592 -5.74 -9.45 16.70
N LEU A 593 -5.84 -8.17 16.33
CA LEU A 593 -5.25 -7.64 15.10
C LEU A 593 -3.94 -6.90 15.34
N GLN A 594 -3.69 -6.37 16.55
CA GLN A 594 -2.49 -5.59 16.86
C GLN A 594 -1.22 -6.45 16.82
N ALA A 595 -0.27 -6.11 15.94
CA ALA A 595 0.95 -6.91 15.70
C ALA A 595 1.92 -6.99 16.90
N GLY A 596 1.98 -5.96 17.74
CA GLY A 596 2.71 -5.99 19.01
C GLY A 596 4.25 -5.97 18.91
N PRO A 597 4.95 -5.82 20.06
CA PRO A 597 6.38 -5.53 20.10
C PRO A 597 7.27 -6.52 19.34
N ASP A 598 8.34 -5.98 18.75
CA ASP A 598 9.30 -6.73 17.95
C ASP A 598 10.36 -7.42 18.82
N ASP A 599 10.08 -8.67 19.23
CA ASP A 599 10.98 -9.49 20.04
C ASP A 599 11.63 -10.61 19.21
N ALA A 600 12.96 -10.61 19.15
CA ALA A 600 13.75 -11.22 18.08
C ALA A 600 13.89 -12.77 18.14
N LYS A 601 13.02 -13.49 18.85
CA LYS A 601 13.21 -14.93 19.15
C LYS A 601 12.05 -15.85 18.77
N GLU A 602 10.81 -15.37 18.64
CA GLU A 602 9.66 -16.24 18.41
C GLU A 602 8.74 -15.72 17.30
N ILE A 603 8.86 -16.32 16.11
CA ILE A 603 7.97 -16.08 14.96
C ILE A 603 6.54 -16.62 15.23
N CYS A 604 6.36 -17.44 16.26
CA CYS A 604 5.14 -18.22 16.48
C CYS A 604 3.99 -17.47 17.17
N PHE A 605 4.22 -16.34 17.85
CA PHE A 605 3.19 -15.64 18.64
C PHE A 605 3.27 -14.11 18.54
N LYS A 606 3.40 -13.55 17.33
CA LYS A 606 2.92 -12.17 17.04
C LYS A 606 1.37 -12.09 16.97
N ASN A 607 0.70 -13.25 17.03
CA ASN A 607 -0.50 -13.48 17.83
C ASN A 607 -0.64 -14.99 18.06
#